data_AF-A0A2B7XIU0-F1
#
_entry.id   AF-A0A2B7XIU0-F1
#
_cell.length_a   1.000
_cell.length_b   1.000
_cell.length_c   1.000
_cell.angle_alpha   90.00
_cell.angle_beta   90.00
_cell.angle_gamma   90.00
#
_symmetry.space_group_name_H-M   'P 1'
#
loop_
_entity.id
_entity.type
_entity.pdbx_description
1 polymer ?
#
loop_
_entity_poly.entity_id
_entity_poly.type
_entity_poly.pdbx_seq_one_letter_code
_entity_poly.pdbx_strand_id
1 'polypeptide(L)'
;MRLYLVPISTGRSLLYCKRIDTRTVKELSRIDRITQKASDTWAKWEEADKGWKKSLVAYGNRVLQRIPYEEWGLKSVPPLSTRRQTEELQTHTQISLVYPKNAIQQSKVLDLLRQLATERQSLHRRRMWWSLCIAPLTAPIALIPLIPNIPFFYFAYRGWSHWRALSGSKHLCFLLDNNLIKPRSLPALETFYAKRLITNKAVSSETDPEDPDPAEVILLKESDGKQLAQILGPHELVAEVERAVAQVKHLLQEKKKV
;
A
#
# COMPACT_ATOMS: atom_id res chain seq x y z
N MET A 1 10.43 12.30 -3.73
CA MET A 1 9.20 11.57 -3.29
C MET A 1 8.82 12.01 -1.88
N ARG A 2 7.59 11.71 -1.42
CA ARG A 2 7.16 11.98 -0.04
C ARG A 2 6.47 10.75 0.54
N LEU A 3 6.83 10.40 1.77
CA LEU A 3 6.24 9.27 2.50
C LEU A 3 5.19 9.78 3.47
N TYR A 4 4.13 9.00 3.65
CA TYR A 4 3.05 9.26 4.60
C TYR A 4 2.85 8.00 5.43
N LEU A 5 2.79 8.20 6.74
CA LEU A 5 2.49 7.15 7.71
C LEU A 5 1.17 7.52 8.38
N VAL A 6 0.14 6.73 8.11
CA VAL A 6 -1.25 7.00 8.48
C VAL A 6 -1.72 5.91 9.45
N PRO A 7 -1.84 6.20 10.75
CA PRO A 7 -2.38 5.26 11.74
C PRO A 7 -3.80 4.80 11.39
N ILE A 8 -4.00 3.51 11.18
CA ILE A 8 -5.32 2.91 10.92
C ILE A 8 -5.96 2.50 12.25
N SER A 9 -5.17 1.90 13.13
CA SER A 9 -5.51 1.48 14.49
C SER A 9 -4.40 1.91 15.45
N THR A 10 -4.57 1.64 16.74
CA THR A 10 -3.51 1.85 17.75
C THR A 10 -2.25 1.02 17.49
N GLY A 11 -2.36 -0.11 16.79
CA GLY A 11 -1.24 -1.02 16.49
C GLY A 11 -0.78 -1.06 15.03
N ARG A 12 -1.57 -0.53 14.08
CA ARG A 12 -1.30 -0.66 12.63
C ARG A 12 -1.33 0.68 11.92
N SER A 13 -0.37 0.86 11.02
CA SER A 13 -0.25 2.05 10.18
C SER A 13 -0.18 1.70 8.70
N LEU A 14 -0.84 2.51 7.87
CA LEU A 14 -0.71 2.50 6.42
C LEU A 14 0.52 3.32 6.03
N LEU A 15 1.40 2.72 5.23
CA LEU A 15 2.47 3.42 4.52
C LEU A 15 1.98 3.79 3.12
N TYR A 16 2.17 5.03 2.71
CA TYR A 16 1.93 5.45 1.33
C TYR A 16 3.06 6.37 0.84
N CYS A 17 3.52 6.19 -0.39
CA CYS A 17 4.53 7.01 -1.03
C CYS A 17 3.93 7.76 -2.22
N LYS A 18 3.88 9.09 -2.12
CA LYS A 18 3.59 9.94 -3.28
C LYS A 18 4.88 10.19 -4.05
N ARG A 19 4.87 9.78 -5.31
CA ARG A 19 5.90 10.19 -6.26
C ARG A 19 5.68 11.67 -6.55
N ILE A 20 6.75 12.45 -6.47
CA ILE A 20 6.70 13.82 -6.97
C ILE A 20 6.71 13.65 -8.48
N ASP A 21 5.64 14.07 -9.15
CA ASP A 21 5.51 13.96 -10.61
C ASP A 21 6.60 14.80 -11.27
N THR A 22 7.77 14.19 -11.50
CA THR A 22 8.74 14.67 -12.48
C THR A 22 8.32 14.11 -13.84
N ARG A 23 7.09 14.41 -14.26
CA ARG A 23 6.66 14.24 -15.65
C ARG A 23 7.40 15.31 -16.47
N THR A 24 8.69 15.07 -16.69
CA THR A 24 9.31 15.57 -17.92
C THR A 24 8.60 14.85 -19.04
N VAL A 25 8.10 15.60 -20.02
CA VAL A 25 7.45 15.08 -21.23
C VAL A 25 8.49 14.27 -22.01
N LYS A 26 8.75 13.04 -21.55
CA LYS A 26 9.51 12.04 -22.29
C LYS A 26 8.51 11.27 -23.11
N GLU A 27 8.84 11.08 -24.38
CA GLU A 27 8.08 10.23 -25.29
C GLU A 27 7.71 8.92 -24.59
N LEU A 28 6.43 8.56 -24.65
CA LEU A 28 5.89 7.37 -24.00
C LEU A 28 6.73 6.16 -24.41
N SER A 29 7.39 5.54 -23.43
CA SER A 29 8.17 4.32 -23.64
C SER A 29 7.26 3.23 -24.22
N ARG A 30 7.83 2.25 -24.94
CA ARG A 30 7.05 1.11 -25.46
C ARG A 30 6.25 0.42 -24.35
N ILE A 31 6.81 0.38 -23.14
CA ILE A 31 6.16 -0.16 -21.93
C ILE A 31 4.98 0.72 -21.50
N ASP A 32 5.12 2.04 -21.56
CA ASP A 32 4.05 2.98 -21.21
C ASP A 32 2.86 2.84 -22.17
N ARG A 33 3.13 2.66 -23.47
CA ARG A 33 2.08 2.41 -24.47
C ARG A 33 1.32 1.11 -24.22
N ILE A 34 2.03 0.03 -23.87
CA ILE A 34 1.41 -1.26 -23.53
C ILE A 34 0.55 -1.11 -22.26
N THR A 35 1.08 -0.42 -21.26
CA THR A 35 0.38 -0.17 -20.00
C THR A 35 -0.89 0.64 -20.23
N GLN A 36 -0.81 1.70 -21.05
CA GLN A 36 -1.96 2.53 -21.40
C GLN A 36 -3.03 1.71 -22.14
N LYS A 37 -2.65 0.92 -23.15
CA LYS A 37 -3.59 0.03 -23.85
C LYS A 37 -4.25 -0.99 -22.91
N ALA A 38 -3.51 -1.54 -21.95
CA ALA A 38 -4.05 -2.47 -20.98
C ALA A 38 -5.08 -1.77 -20.07
N SER A 39 -4.78 -0.55 -19.60
CA SER A 39 -5.70 0.27 -18.82
C SER A 39 -6.97 0.63 -19.60
N ASP A 40 -6.83 1.06 -20.86
CA ASP A 40 -7.97 1.39 -21.72
C ASP A 40 -8.86 0.16 -21.99
N THR A 41 -8.23 -1.01 -22.16
CA THR A 41 -8.95 -2.27 -22.35
C THR A 41 -9.70 -2.67 -21.07
N TRP A 42 -9.07 -2.49 -19.90
CA TRP A 42 -9.71 -2.75 -18.62
C TRP A 42 -10.90 -1.82 -18.37
N ALA A 43 -10.77 -0.53 -18.65
CA ALA A 43 -11.86 0.45 -18.52
C ALA A 43 -13.06 0.06 -19.41
N LYS A 44 -12.81 -0.33 -20.67
CA LYS A 44 -13.86 -0.84 -21.57
C LYS A 44 -14.54 -2.11 -21.05
N TRP A 45 -13.84 -2.98 -20.33
CA TRP A 45 -14.45 -4.16 -19.72
C TRP A 45 -15.25 -3.83 -18.47
N GLU A 46 -14.87 -2.78 -17.75
CA GLU A 46 -15.61 -2.28 -16.58
C GLU A 46 -16.95 -1.66 -16.98
N GLU A 47 -16.99 -0.96 -18.11
CA GLU A 47 -18.20 -0.39 -18.71
C GLU A 47 -19.17 -1.43 -19.28
N ALA A 48 -18.76 -2.68 -19.48
CA ALA A 48 -19.63 -3.71 -20.03
C ALA A 48 -20.82 -4.01 -19.08
N ASP A 49 -22.04 -4.06 -19.62
CA ASP A 49 -23.25 -4.29 -18.84
C ASP A 49 -23.34 -5.74 -18.29
N LYS A 50 -23.06 -6.74 -19.14
CA LYS A 50 -23.17 -8.17 -18.81
C LYS A 50 -22.13 -9.03 -19.56
N GLY A 51 -21.91 -10.26 -19.09
CA GLY A 51 -21.09 -11.27 -19.75
C GLY A 51 -19.78 -11.62 -19.02
N TRP A 52 -18.92 -12.40 -19.70
CA TRP A 52 -17.68 -12.91 -19.12
C TRP A 52 -16.69 -11.79 -18.77
N LYS A 53 -16.65 -10.69 -19.54
CA LYS A 53 -15.78 -9.52 -19.28
C LYS A 53 -16.13 -8.84 -17.97
N LYS A 54 -17.42 -8.56 -17.74
CA LYS A 54 -17.90 -7.96 -16.49
C LYS A 54 -17.64 -8.86 -15.29
N SER A 55 -17.88 -10.17 -15.46
CA SER A 55 -17.60 -11.17 -14.43
C SER A 55 -16.10 -11.23 -14.10
N LEU A 56 -15.25 -11.15 -15.11
CA LEU A 56 -13.79 -11.12 -14.97
C LEU A 56 -13.31 -9.86 -14.24
N VAL A 57 -13.84 -8.68 -14.58
CA VAL A 57 -13.51 -7.43 -13.88
C VAL A 57 -13.97 -7.48 -12.43
N ALA A 58 -15.20 -7.93 -12.17
CA ALA A 58 -15.72 -8.06 -10.82
C ALA A 58 -14.89 -9.03 -9.97
N TYR A 59 -14.53 -10.19 -10.53
CA TYR A 59 -13.67 -11.16 -9.87
C TYR A 59 -12.25 -10.60 -9.67
N GLY A 60 -11.67 -9.97 -10.69
CA GLY A 60 -10.36 -9.35 -10.63
C GLY A 60 -10.28 -8.28 -9.54
N ASN A 61 -11.25 -7.37 -9.48
CA ASN A 61 -11.35 -6.35 -8.44
C ASN A 61 -11.45 -6.97 -7.05
N ARG A 62 -12.27 -8.03 -6.87
CA ARG A 62 -12.35 -8.77 -5.60
C ARG A 62 -11.01 -9.42 -5.22
N VAL A 63 -10.27 -9.96 -6.18
CA VAL A 63 -8.93 -10.52 -5.94
C VAL A 63 -7.93 -9.43 -5.58
N LEU A 64 -7.96 -8.28 -6.26
CA LEU A 64 -7.08 -7.14 -5.96
C LEU A 64 -7.35 -6.54 -4.58
N GLN A 65 -8.61 -6.49 -4.15
CA GLN A 65 -9.02 -6.04 -2.81
C GLN A 65 -8.51 -6.95 -1.69
N ARG A 66 -8.26 -8.25 -1.97
CA ARG A 66 -7.67 -9.20 -1.00
C ARG A 66 -6.16 -9.01 -0.82
N ILE A 67 -5.50 -8.26 -1.69
CA ILE A 67 -4.07 -7.99 -1.53
C ILE A 67 -3.89 -7.13 -0.27
N PRO A 68 -3.01 -7.53 0.67
CA PRO A 68 -2.80 -6.80 1.90
C PRO A 68 -2.40 -5.34 1.64
N TYR A 69 -2.95 -4.41 2.41
CA TYR A 69 -2.70 -2.98 2.25
C TYR A 69 -1.20 -2.63 2.41
N GLU A 70 -0.44 -3.40 3.18
CA GLU A 70 1.00 -3.22 3.34
C GLU A 70 1.76 -3.52 2.04
N GLU A 71 1.28 -4.49 1.23
CA GLU A 71 1.85 -4.76 -0.09
C GLU A 71 1.62 -3.56 -1.02
N TRP A 72 0.41 -2.98 -1.00
CA TRP A 72 0.10 -1.79 -1.77
C TRP A 72 0.93 -0.57 -1.33
N GLY A 73 1.09 -0.39 -0.02
CA GLY A 73 1.96 0.64 0.55
C GLY A 73 3.40 0.52 0.06
N LEU A 74 3.99 -0.68 0.10
CA LEU A 74 5.34 -0.91 -0.40
C LEU A 74 5.45 -0.73 -1.93
N LYS A 75 4.42 -1.12 -2.69
CA LYS A 75 4.37 -0.94 -4.16
C LYS A 75 4.37 0.52 -4.59
N SER A 76 3.82 1.41 -3.78
CA SER A 76 3.82 2.86 -4.06
C SER A 76 5.25 3.42 -4.12
N VAL A 77 6.15 2.89 -3.27
CA VAL A 77 7.57 3.27 -3.23
C VAL A 77 8.25 2.91 -4.56
N PRO A 78 8.95 3.86 -5.21
CA PRO A 78 9.64 3.58 -6.46
C PRO A 78 10.72 2.50 -6.25
N PRO A 79 11.00 1.65 -7.25
CA PRO A 79 12.06 0.66 -7.10
C PRO A 79 13.42 1.35 -6.99
N LEU A 80 14.29 0.77 -6.16
CA LEU A 80 15.68 1.18 -6.07
C LEU A 80 16.43 0.69 -7.32
N SER A 81 16.77 1.61 -8.22
CA SER A 81 17.67 1.34 -9.36
C SER A 81 19.06 1.86 -9.03
N THR A 82 20.11 1.30 -9.66
CA THR A 82 21.50 1.76 -9.46
C THR A 82 21.65 3.26 -9.72
N ARG A 83 21.01 3.76 -10.79
CA ARG A 83 20.95 5.20 -11.09
C ARG A 83 20.31 6.02 -9.96
N ARG A 84 19.22 5.51 -9.38
CA ARG A 84 18.52 6.21 -8.29
C ARG A 84 19.33 6.18 -7.00
N GLN A 85 20.02 5.08 -6.70
CA GLN A 85 20.96 5.00 -5.57
C GLN A 85 22.03 6.07 -5.67
N THR A 86 22.69 6.19 -6.82
CA THR A 86 23.74 7.20 -7.00
C THR A 86 23.17 8.61 -6.95
N GLU A 87 22.03 8.86 -7.59
CA GLU A 87 21.36 10.17 -7.56
C GLU A 87 20.97 10.59 -6.14
N GLU A 88 20.37 9.70 -5.36
CA GLU A 88 19.93 9.99 -3.98
C GLU A 88 21.10 10.19 -3.01
N LEU A 89 22.20 9.45 -3.17
CA LEU A 89 23.43 9.64 -2.39
C LEU A 89 24.17 10.93 -2.77
N GLN A 90 24.23 11.25 -4.06
CA GLN A 90 24.91 12.45 -4.55
C GLN A 90 24.14 13.73 -4.22
N THR A 91 22.83 13.74 -4.41
CA THR A 91 22.01 14.92 -4.07
C THR A 91 21.73 15.05 -2.58
N HIS A 92 21.93 13.98 -1.80
CA HIS A 92 21.60 13.92 -0.38
C HIS A 92 20.16 14.41 -0.10
N THR A 93 19.25 14.08 -1.02
CA THR A 93 17.89 14.62 -1.03
C THR A 93 17.10 14.02 0.14
N GLN A 94 16.84 14.83 1.18
CA GLN A 94 16.04 14.39 2.31
C GLN A 94 14.58 14.14 1.91
N ILE A 95 14.12 12.92 2.13
CA ILE A 95 12.73 12.52 1.90
C ILE A 95 11.91 12.80 3.15
N SER A 96 10.86 13.59 2.99
CA SER A 96 9.94 13.90 4.08
C SER A 96 9.02 12.72 4.38
N LEU A 97 9.00 12.30 5.64
CA LEU A 97 8.06 11.32 6.18
C LEU A 97 7.03 12.04 7.04
N VAL A 98 5.81 12.16 6.52
CA VAL A 98 4.71 12.85 7.20
C VAL A 98 3.98 11.87 8.12
N TYR A 99 3.82 12.24 9.39
CA TYR A 99 3.12 11.44 10.39
C TYR A 99 2.39 12.32 11.42
N PRO A 100 1.37 11.82 12.10
CA PRO A 100 0.72 12.51 13.21
C PRO A 100 1.46 12.27 14.54
N LYS A 101 2.05 13.32 15.14
CA LYS A 101 2.85 13.20 16.37
C LYS A 101 2.02 12.77 17.59
N ASN A 102 0.73 13.09 17.60
CA ASN A 102 -0.18 12.71 18.67
C ASN A 102 -0.58 11.22 18.66
N ALA A 103 -0.51 10.55 17.50
CA ALA A 103 -0.83 9.12 17.38
C ALA A 103 0.42 8.24 17.29
N ILE A 104 1.54 8.74 16.72
CA ILE A 104 2.83 8.02 16.68
C ILE A 104 3.91 8.87 17.34
N GLN A 105 4.57 8.29 18.32
CA GLN A 105 5.68 8.91 19.03
C GLN A 105 6.89 9.07 18.11
N GLN A 106 7.50 10.26 18.08
CA GLN A 106 8.58 10.61 17.14
C GLN A 106 9.75 9.63 17.14
N SER A 107 10.15 9.11 18.30
CA SER A 107 11.23 8.13 18.44
C SER A 107 10.91 6.81 17.72
N LYS A 108 9.66 6.37 17.78
CA LYS A 108 9.20 5.09 17.21
C LYS A 108 8.88 5.17 15.72
N VAL A 109 8.82 6.36 15.12
CA VAL A 109 8.42 6.54 13.71
C VAL A 109 9.36 5.81 12.76
N LEU A 110 10.68 5.94 12.98
CA LEU A 110 11.68 5.30 12.12
C LEU A 110 11.71 3.79 12.35
N ASP A 111 11.57 3.34 13.59
CA ASP A 111 11.49 1.91 13.93
C ASP A 111 10.27 1.25 13.30
N LEU A 112 9.10 1.90 13.38
CA LEU A 112 7.87 1.45 12.74
C LEU A 112 8.03 1.39 11.22
N LEU A 113 8.66 2.40 10.60
CA LEU A 113 8.93 2.37 9.18
C LEU A 113 9.90 1.24 8.80
N ARG A 114 10.92 0.98 9.63
CA ARG A 114 11.86 -0.13 9.44
C ARG A 114 11.16 -1.47 9.54
N GLN A 115 10.29 -1.65 10.54
CA GLN A 115 9.46 -2.84 10.69
C GLN A 115 8.59 -3.08 9.45
N LEU A 116 7.83 -2.07 9.01
CA LEU A 116 6.99 -2.17 7.80
C LEU A 116 7.82 -2.52 6.55
N ALA A 117 9.06 -2.06 6.48
CA ALA A 117 9.98 -2.36 5.38
C ALA A 117 10.56 -3.79 5.45
N THR A 118 10.76 -4.38 6.64
CA THR A 118 11.46 -5.67 6.79
C THR A 118 10.52 -6.87 6.99
N GLU A 119 9.41 -6.69 7.70
CA GLU A 119 8.55 -7.76 8.22
C GLU A 119 8.09 -8.75 7.14
N ARG A 120 7.76 -8.25 5.94
CA ARG A 120 7.20 -9.07 4.84
C ARG A 120 8.16 -9.36 3.69
N GLN A 121 9.45 -9.04 3.83
CA GLN A 121 10.41 -9.23 2.73
C GLN A 121 10.58 -10.69 2.32
N SER A 122 10.70 -11.60 3.29
CA SER A 122 10.84 -13.04 3.06
C SER A 122 9.61 -13.61 2.36
N LEU A 123 8.42 -13.22 2.81
CA LEU A 123 7.13 -13.59 2.21
C LEU A 123 7.06 -13.13 0.75
N HIS A 124 7.34 -11.85 0.48
CA HIS A 124 7.31 -11.32 -0.88
C HIS A 124 8.33 -12.01 -1.79
N ARG A 125 9.54 -12.28 -1.31
CA ARG A 125 10.56 -13.03 -2.07
C ARG A 125 10.09 -14.44 -2.44
N ARG A 126 9.58 -15.19 -1.45
CA ARG A 126 9.10 -16.57 -1.66
C ARG A 126 7.92 -16.60 -2.63
N ARG A 127 6.91 -15.74 -2.41
CA ARG A 127 5.70 -15.71 -3.26
C ARG A 127 5.97 -15.16 -4.66
N MET A 128 6.93 -14.25 -4.82
CA MET A 128 7.39 -13.78 -6.13
C MET A 128 7.92 -14.95 -6.96
N TRP A 129 8.90 -15.69 -6.44
CA TRP A 129 9.48 -16.83 -7.15
C TRP A 129 8.45 -17.93 -7.40
N TRP A 130 7.64 -18.26 -6.40
CA TRP A 130 6.56 -19.23 -6.56
C TRP A 130 5.59 -18.83 -7.70
N SER A 131 5.19 -17.56 -7.79
CA SER A 131 4.30 -17.08 -8.86
C SER A 131 4.99 -17.13 -10.24
N LEU A 132 6.27 -16.76 -10.30
CA LEU A 132 7.05 -16.81 -11.54
C LEU A 132 7.31 -18.24 -12.03
N CYS A 133 7.44 -19.21 -11.14
CA CYS A 133 7.57 -20.62 -11.50
C CYS A 133 6.26 -21.22 -12.01
N ILE A 134 5.10 -20.80 -11.48
CA ILE A 134 3.80 -21.30 -11.90
C ILE A 134 3.30 -20.65 -13.18
N ALA A 135 3.63 -19.38 -13.43
CA ALA A 135 3.24 -18.68 -14.64
C ALA A 135 3.50 -19.51 -15.93
N PRO A 136 4.71 -20.02 -16.23
CA PRO A 136 4.94 -20.81 -17.44
C PRO A 136 4.14 -22.12 -17.48
N LEU A 137 3.85 -22.74 -16.34
CA LEU A 137 3.01 -23.94 -16.28
C LEU A 137 1.58 -23.66 -16.74
N THR A 138 1.09 -22.44 -16.48
CA THR A 138 -0.24 -22.00 -16.94
C THR A 138 -0.26 -21.47 -18.37
N ALA A 139 0.89 -21.29 -19.02
CA ALA A 139 0.98 -20.75 -20.39
C ALA A 139 0.22 -21.59 -21.45
N PRO A 140 0.23 -22.94 -21.42
CA PRO A 140 -0.49 -23.76 -22.41
C PRO A 140 -2.00 -23.51 -22.48
N ILE A 141 -2.62 -22.95 -21.43
CA ILE A 141 -4.04 -22.57 -21.43
C ILE A 141 -4.36 -21.52 -22.51
N ALA A 142 -3.35 -20.79 -23.00
CA ALA A 142 -3.49 -19.83 -24.09
C ALA A 142 -3.93 -20.46 -25.43
N LEU A 143 -3.88 -21.79 -25.57
CA LEU A 143 -4.35 -22.51 -26.77
C LEU A 143 -5.88 -22.50 -26.91
N ILE A 144 -6.63 -22.10 -25.88
CA ILE A 144 -8.09 -22.03 -25.91
C ILE A 144 -8.53 -20.67 -26.48
N PRO A 145 -9.15 -20.61 -27.67
CA PRO A 145 -9.39 -19.35 -28.40
C PRO A 145 -10.50 -18.45 -27.82
N LEU A 146 -11.23 -18.91 -26.79
CA LEU A 146 -12.42 -18.23 -26.29
C LEU A 146 -12.16 -17.22 -25.15
N ILE A 147 -11.08 -17.39 -24.37
CA ILE A 147 -10.84 -16.62 -23.13
C ILE A 147 -9.34 -16.28 -23.05
N PRO A 148 -8.96 -15.02 -22.70
CA PRO A 148 -7.56 -14.71 -22.39
C PRO A 148 -7.04 -15.65 -21.29
N ASN A 149 -5.74 -15.98 -21.31
CA ASN A 149 -5.13 -16.87 -20.33
C ASN A 149 -5.07 -16.22 -18.93
N ILE A 150 -6.21 -16.16 -18.24
CA ILE A 150 -6.39 -15.51 -16.94
C ILE A 150 -5.44 -16.09 -15.88
N PRO A 151 -5.25 -17.42 -15.78
CA PRO A 151 -4.29 -17.99 -14.84
C PRO A 151 -2.87 -17.46 -15.06
N PHE A 152 -2.39 -17.43 -16.31
CA PHE A 152 -1.08 -16.89 -16.63
C PHE A 152 -0.95 -15.42 -16.22
N PHE A 153 -1.90 -14.57 -16.64
CA PHE A 153 -1.86 -13.15 -16.33
C PHE A 153 -1.94 -12.88 -14.83
N TYR A 154 -2.72 -13.68 -14.09
CA TYR A 154 -2.78 -13.59 -12.64
C TYR A 154 -1.42 -13.90 -11.99
N PHE A 155 -0.78 -15.02 -12.34
CA PHE A 155 0.53 -15.37 -11.75
C PHE A 155 1.64 -14.42 -12.19
N ALA A 156 1.63 -13.96 -13.44
CA ALA A 156 2.56 -12.94 -13.91
C ALA A 156 2.38 -11.63 -13.12
N TYR A 157 1.13 -11.17 -12.96
CA TYR A 157 0.82 -9.99 -12.15
C TYR A 157 1.22 -10.18 -10.68
N ARG A 158 0.94 -11.33 -10.06
CA ARG A 158 1.32 -11.62 -8.67
C ARG A 158 2.84 -11.65 -8.49
N GLY A 159 3.56 -12.24 -9.43
CA GLY A 159 5.03 -12.21 -9.48
C GLY A 159 5.55 -10.77 -9.53
N TRP A 160 5.05 -9.96 -10.46
CA TRP A 160 5.39 -8.54 -10.56
C TRP A 160 4.99 -7.74 -9.30
N SER A 161 3.81 -7.97 -8.74
CA SER A 161 3.30 -7.27 -7.55
C SER A 161 4.18 -7.52 -6.34
N HIS A 162 4.60 -8.78 -6.12
CA HIS A 162 5.53 -9.13 -5.06
C HIS A 162 6.95 -8.59 -5.32
N TRP A 163 7.43 -8.62 -6.56
CA TRP A 163 8.69 -7.98 -6.93
C TRP A 163 8.66 -6.47 -6.62
N ARG A 164 7.59 -5.76 -7.02
CA ARG A 164 7.41 -4.33 -6.75
C ARG A 164 7.42 -4.01 -5.27
N ALA A 165 6.70 -4.78 -4.45
CA ALA A 165 6.67 -4.61 -3.00
C ALA A 165 8.06 -4.86 -2.39
N LEU A 166 8.76 -5.92 -2.80
CA LEU A 166 10.12 -6.23 -2.34
C LEU A 166 11.14 -5.16 -2.75
N SER A 167 11.04 -4.63 -3.97
CA SER A 167 11.90 -3.53 -4.41
C SER A 167 11.63 -2.23 -3.63
N GLY A 168 10.36 -1.93 -3.34
CA GLY A 168 9.98 -0.79 -2.52
C GLY A 168 10.46 -0.93 -1.07
N SER A 169 10.37 -2.13 -0.51
CA SER A 169 10.83 -2.44 0.85
C SER A 169 12.35 -2.28 0.99
N LYS A 170 13.12 -2.80 0.03
CA LYS A 170 14.57 -2.61 -0.04
C LYS A 170 14.95 -1.14 -0.20
N HIS A 171 14.17 -0.39 -0.96
CA HIS A 171 14.37 1.05 -1.09
C HIS A 171 14.18 1.76 0.25
N LEU A 172 13.13 1.45 1.01
CA LEU A 172 12.93 2.04 2.33
C LEU A 172 14.09 1.70 3.29
N CYS A 173 14.58 0.45 3.29
CA CYS A 173 15.77 0.08 4.07
C CYS A 173 16.97 0.93 3.67
N PHE A 174 17.26 1.06 2.38
CA PHE A 174 18.35 1.90 1.87
C PHE A 174 18.24 3.36 2.36
N LEU A 175 17.05 3.95 2.32
CA LEU A 175 16.84 5.33 2.78
C LEU A 175 17.04 5.47 4.30
N LEU A 176 16.61 4.48 5.07
CA LEU A 176 16.80 4.44 6.51
C LEU A 176 18.28 4.28 6.88
N ASP A 177 18.97 3.34 6.23
CA ASP A 177 20.38 3.03 6.49
C ASP A 177 21.31 4.20 6.16
N ASN A 178 20.93 5.04 5.19
CA ASN A 178 21.67 6.24 4.81
C ASN A 178 21.14 7.53 5.46
N ASN A 179 20.24 7.44 6.45
CA ASN A 179 19.65 8.60 7.14
C ASN A 179 19.02 9.66 6.20
N LEU A 180 18.48 9.22 5.07
CA LEU A 180 17.86 10.11 4.06
C LEU A 180 16.40 10.44 4.38
N ILE A 181 15.84 9.90 5.47
CA ILE A 181 14.45 10.13 5.88
C ILE A 181 14.38 11.17 6.99
N LYS A 182 13.59 12.22 6.77
CA LYS A 182 13.30 13.25 7.77
C LYS A 182 11.84 13.16 8.22
N PRO A 183 11.58 12.69 9.46
CA PRO A 183 10.24 12.74 10.05
C PRO A 183 9.77 14.19 10.17
N ARG A 184 8.55 14.46 9.71
CA ARG A 184 7.89 15.75 9.79
C ARG A 184 6.46 15.55 10.28
N SER A 185 6.10 16.17 11.39
CA SER A 185 4.71 16.18 11.82
C SER A 185 3.90 17.23 11.06
N LEU A 186 2.62 16.97 10.87
CA LEU A 186 1.70 17.87 10.17
C LEU A 186 0.54 18.27 11.10
N PRO A 187 0.43 19.54 11.52
CA PRO A 187 -0.61 19.98 12.48
C PRO A 187 -2.05 19.71 12.03
N ALA A 188 -2.33 19.82 10.73
CA ALA A 188 -3.64 19.50 10.18
C ALA A 188 -4.00 18.00 10.37
N LEU A 189 -3.01 17.12 10.23
CA LEU A 189 -3.18 15.68 10.47
C LEU A 189 -3.35 15.41 11.96
N GLU A 190 -2.59 16.08 12.83
CA GLU A 190 -2.74 15.96 14.29
C GLU A 190 -4.14 16.38 14.75
N THR A 191 -4.65 17.50 14.25
CA THR A 191 -6.02 17.98 14.55
C THR A 191 -7.08 16.95 14.14
N PHE A 192 -6.87 16.29 13.00
CA PHE A 192 -7.75 15.23 12.52
C PHE A 192 -7.76 14.00 13.45
N TYR A 193 -6.59 13.60 13.98
CA TYR A 193 -6.49 12.47 14.92
C TYR A 193 -6.88 12.83 16.36
N ALA A 194 -6.77 14.08 16.78
CA ALA A 194 -7.03 14.49 18.17
C ALA A 194 -8.44 14.09 18.63
N LYS A 195 -9.46 14.33 17.79
CA LYS A 195 -10.85 13.95 18.07
C LYS A 195 -10.99 12.44 18.32
N ARG A 196 -10.31 11.62 17.52
CA ARG A 196 -10.40 10.14 17.55
C ARG A 196 -9.67 9.55 18.76
N LEU A 197 -8.52 10.12 19.11
CA LEU A 197 -7.75 9.70 20.28
C LEU A 197 -8.51 9.99 21.58
N ILE A 198 -9.20 11.12 21.66
CA ILE A 198 -10.05 11.46 22.83
C ILE A 198 -11.21 10.47 22.95
N THR A 199 -11.94 10.21 21.86
CA THR A 199 -13.04 9.22 21.85
C THR A 199 -12.55 7.85 22.31
N ASN A 200 -11.38 7.41 21.85
CA ASN A 200 -10.84 6.11 22.24
C ASN A 200 -10.41 6.06 23.70
N LYS A 201 -9.80 7.14 24.22
CA LYS A 201 -9.41 7.22 25.64
C LYS A 201 -10.63 7.12 26.56
N ALA A 202 -11.75 7.75 26.19
CA ALA A 202 -13.00 7.65 26.93
C ALA A 202 -13.54 6.20 26.96
N VAL A 203 -13.56 5.52 25.81
CA VAL A 203 -14.02 4.12 25.70
C VAL A 203 -13.12 3.15 26.50
N SER A 204 -11.80 3.37 26.49
CA SER A 204 -10.86 2.53 27.28
C SER A 204 -11.01 2.70 28.79
N SER A 205 -11.50 3.85 29.27
CA SER A 205 -11.74 4.08 30.71
C SER A 205 -13.01 3.41 31.23
N GLU A 206 -13.89 2.92 30.36
CA GLU A 206 -15.11 2.18 30.71
C GLU A 206 -14.91 0.65 30.65
N THR A 207 -13.72 0.17 30.30
CA THR A 207 -13.40 -1.28 30.22
C THR A 207 -12.55 -1.68 31.43
N ASP A 208 -12.83 -2.83 32.04
CA ASP A 208 -12.18 -3.30 33.27
C ASP A 208 -10.64 -3.33 33.16
N PRO A 209 -9.91 -2.94 34.22
CA PRO A 209 -8.44 -2.78 34.21
C PRO A 209 -7.64 -4.10 34.23
N GLU A 210 -8.28 -5.27 34.07
CA GLU A 210 -7.63 -6.59 34.21
C GLU A 210 -7.07 -7.18 32.90
N ASP A 211 -7.26 -6.54 31.74
CA ASP A 211 -6.70 -7.03 30.48
C ASP A 211 -5.30 -6.42 30.21
N PRO A 212 -4.19 -7.20 30.28
CA PRO A 212 -2.83 -6.68 30.26
C PRO A 212 -2.36 -6.16 28.89
N ASP A 213 -3.15 -6.36 27.82
CA ASP A 213 -2.85 -5.85 26.48
C ASP A 213 -4.03 -5.00 25.99
N PRO A 214 -3.89 -3.67 25.83
CA PRO A 214 -5.01 -2.83 25.44
C PRO A 214 -5.52 -3.28 24.07
N ALA A 215 -6.76 -3.79 24.03
CA ALA A 215 -7.39 -4.29 22.83
C ALA A 215 -7.22 -3.27 21.68
N GLU A 216 -6.68 -3.72 20.56
CA GLU A 216 -6.36 -2.85 19.43
C GLU A 216 -7.62 -2.13 18.91
N VAL A 217 -7.61 -0.79 18.94
CA VAL A 217 -8.77 0.04 18.56
C VAL A 217 -8.54 0.69 17.20
N ILE A 218 -9.56 0.64 16.34
CA ILE A 218 -9.55 1.31 15.03
C ILE A 218 -9.66 2.83 15.24
N LEU A 219 -8.76 3.58 14.61
CA LEU A 219 -8.74 5.05 14.64
C LEU A 219 -9.52 5.65 13.46
N LEU A 220 -9.55 4.98 12.32
CA LEU A 220 -10.10 5.51 11.06
C LEU A 220 -11.38 4.81 10.61
N LYS A 221 -12.24 5.56 9.93
CA LYS A 221 -13.38 5.04 9.15
C LYS A 221 -13.06 5.05 7.66
N GLU A 222 -13.73 4.22 6.87
CA GLU A 222 -13.56 4.19 5.41
C GLU A 222 -13.85 5.57 4.79
N SER A 223 -14.88 6.27 5.28
CA SER A 223 -15.24 7.63 4.86
C SER A 223 -14.15 8.68 5.07
N ASP A 224 -13.18 8.41 5.94
CA ASP A 224 -12.11 9.36 6.28
C ASP A 224 -11.08 9.51 5.15
N GLY A 225 -11.05 8.59 4.19
CA GLY A 225 -10.12 8.62 3.06
C GLY A 225 -10.16 9.95 2.30
N LYS A 226 -11.36 10.50 2.04
CA LYS A 226 -11.53 11.78 1.33
C LYS A 226 -10.92 12.95 2.09
N GLN A 227 -11.15 13.02 3.40
CA GLN A 227 -10.62 14.08 4.25
C GLN A 227 -9.09 13.97 4.38
N LEU A 228 -8.56 12.75 4.53
CA LEU A 228 -7.11 12.51 4.57
C LEU A 228 -6.42 12.86 3.25
N ALA A 229 -7.05 12.55 2.11
CA ALA A 229 -6.54 12.93 0.80
C ALA A 229 -6.50 14.45 0.60
N GLN A 230 -7.49 15.19 1.14
CA GLN A 230 -7.48 16.65 1.14
C GLN A 230 -6.35 17.22 2.01
N ILE A 231 -6.11 16.64 3.19
CA ILE A 231 -5.05 17.09 4.12
C ILE A 231 -3.65 16.77 3.57
N LEU A 232 -3.45 15.56 3.04
CA LEU A 232 -2.14 15.06 2.64
C LEU A 232 -1.82 15.38 1.17
N GLY A 233 -2.83 15.60 0.34
CA GLY A 233 -2.74 16.00 -1.07
C GLY A 233 -2.97 14.90 -2.12
N PRO A 234 -2.50 13.64 -1.99
CA PRO A 234 -2.74 12.62 -3.02
C PRO A 234 -4.16 12.06 -2.98
N HIS A 235 -4.92 12.23 -4.07
CA HIS A 235 -6.27 11.67 -4.23
C HIS A 235 -6.30 10.13 -4.27
N GLU A 236 -5.24 9.50 -4.78
CA GLU A 236 -5.12 8.03 -4.80
C GLU A 236 -5.12 7.41 -3.39
N LEU A 237 -4.78 8.21 -2.36
CA LEU A 237 -4.76 7.76 -0.97
C LEU A 237 -6.15 7.34 -0.48
N VAL A 238 -7.24 7.84 -1.07
CA VAL A 238 -8.61 7.51 -0.66
C VAL A 238 -8.83 5.99 -0.71
N ALA A 239 -8.57 5.38 -1.87
CA ALA A 239 -8.78 3.94 -2.07
C ALA A 239 -7.84 3.09 -1.21
N GLU A 240 -6.62 3.57 -0.94
CA GLU A 240 -5.66 2.90 -0.07
C GLU A 240 -6.11 2.90 1.40
N VAL A 241 -6.65 4.03 1.88
CA VAL A 241 -7.20 4.15 3.24
C VAL A 241 -8.45 3.30 3.40
N GLU A 242 -9.40 3.37 2.46
CA GLU A 242 -10.63 2.56 2.49
C GLU A 242 -10.30 1.07 2.56
N ARG A 243 -9.37 0.60 1.71
CA ARG A 243 -8.91 -0.79 1.73
C ARG A 243 -8.26 -1.17 3.05
N ALA A 244 -7.38 -0.32 3.56
CA ALA A 244 -6.64 -0.60 4.79
C ALA A 244 -7.57 -0.67 6.00
N VAL A 245 -8.53 0.25 6.11
CA VAL A 245 -9.55 0.24 7.18
C VAL A 245 -10.42 -1.01 7.09
N ALA A 246 -10.92 -1.36 5.90
CA ALA A 246 -11.75 -2.55 5.71
C ALA A 246 -11.01 -3.85 6.11
N GLN A 247 -9.74 -3.98 5.71
CA GLN A 247 -8.92 -5.14 6.05
C GLN A 247 -8.62 -5.21 7.56
N VAL A 248 -8.22 -4.11 8.19
CA VAL A 248 -7.96 -4.08 9.65
C VAL A 248 -9.24 -4.37 10.44
N LYS A 249 -10.39 -3.83 10.00
CA LYS A 249 -11.69 -4.11 10.63
C LYS A 249 -12.04 -5.59 10.56
N HIS A 250 -11.85 -6.23 9.41
CA HIS A 250 -12.08 -7.66 9.25
C HIS A 250 -11.17 -8.48 10.19
N LEU A 251 -9.86 -8.15 10.22
CA LEU A 251 -8.90 -8.85 11.08
C LEU A 251 -9.25 -8.75 12.57
N LEU A 252 -9.68 -7.57 13.03
CA LEU A 252 -10.08 -7.39 14.43
C LEU A 252 -11.39 -8.12 14.76
N GLN A 253 -12.32 -8.19 13.81
CA GLN A 253 -13.55 -8.98 13.97
C GLN A 253 -13.28 -10.48 14.02
N GLU A 254 -12.34 -10.98 13.21
CA GLU A 254 -11.91 -12.39 13.26
C GLU A 254 -11.24 -12.72 14.59
N LYS A 255 -10.34 -11.86 15.08
CA LYS A 255 -9.69 -12.04 16.38
C LYS A 255 -10.66 -12.08 17.56
N LYS A 256 -11.77 -11.33 17.52
CA LYS A 256 -12.80 -11.34 18.57
C LYS A 256 -13.67 -12.60 18.59
N LYS A 257 -13.66 -13.39 17.51
CA LYS A 257 -14.45 -14.62 17.38
C LYS A 257 -13.69 -15.87 17.81
N VAL A 258 -12.37 -15.77 17.97
CA VAL A 258 -11.45 -16.82 18.44
C VAL A 258 -11.30 -16.67 19.94
#